data_AF-A0A7L0EE57-F1
#
_entry.id   AF-A0A7L0EE57-F1
#
_cell.length_a   1.000
_cell.length_b   1.000
_cell.length_c   1.000
_cell.angle_alpha   90.00
_cell.angle_beta   90.00
_cell.angle_gamma   90.00
#
_symmetry.space_group_name_H-M   'P 1'
#
loop_
_entity.id
_entity.type
_entity.pdbx_description
1 polymer ?
#
loop_
_entity_poly.entity_id
_entity_poly.type
_entity_poly.pdbx_seq_one_letter_code
_entity_poly.pdbx_strand_id
1 'polypeptide(L)'
;QEIESLTQEHKEVLLTLSQITSPRNVMLDDRNCTELQCLLQTKCQYDSLIRERRALLADMDNQILELEKKIVNQNPIAVKARQAKNSQRLQKQIEMLEKRLNTVTVRYDTILTRNSELLEEVKSLRVRKAVLGNIYLKLHEKLDQQRRRMNAAVEQTAEARKQRSEKLTRISDMNERRNREIIWHNIELEEKKRARDQESKLKTFMLTKFTDRSEREEQAKKRRALKAAQRAEQIQGESFRNLEKAYKQLLELAEDGDIIHLLNDLIRKEEMEFSCFSYATELNRDMEKMQQRIEGLQAEIMALSKDQEHKESSNLRVLKELEQKLTETTEEANGYEDKCKESSKLLGQLKSDMEALLKEMNCDTTKIMKKLGEKGEITDLNVMQFFGLVEKKSKELLMKESILRYVSSEDLESTQPFVSPLLGGSELVGVMDQEQLCLPPPALDGAIDAITDVEVPLEHGQLRQLVLQSFEKELGNATGVDKKRRNSVDV
;
A
#
# COMPACT_ATOMS: atom_id res chain seq x y z
N GLN A 1 135.88 101.36 49.35
CA GLN A 1 134.78 101.18 48.38
C GLN A 1 133.76 100.13 48.83
N GLU A 2 134.13 99.12 49.63
CA GLU A 2 133.20 98.06 50.08
C GLU A 2 132.33 98.45 51.30
N ILE A 3 132.84 99.31 52.18
CA ILE A 3 132.11 99.76 53.38
C ILE A 3 130.95 100.71 53.01
N GLU A 4 131.11 101.54 51.97
CA GLU A 4 130.04 102.45 51.53
C GLU A 4 128.88 101.71 50.84
N SER A 5 129.14 100.69 50.02
CA SER A 5 128.07 99.87 49.42
C SER A 5 127.32 99.07 50.48
N LEU A 6 128.02 98.49 51.46
CA LEU A 6 127.40 97.80 52.59
C LEU A 6 126.57 98.75 53.44
N THR A 7 126.98 100.00 53.66
CA THR A 7 126.14 100.97 54.40
C THR A 7 124.93 101.43 53.60
N GLN A 8 125.01 101.46 52.27
CA GLN A 8 123.89 101.82 51.41
C GLN A 8 122.90 100.67 51.29
N GLU A 9 123.37 99.43 51.10
CA GLU A 9 122.55 98.22 51.17
C GLU A 9 121.91 98.07 52.56
N HIS A 10 122.65 98.31 53.64
CA HIS A 10 122.09 98.24 54.99
C HIS A 10 121.02 99.32 55.23
N LYS A 11 121.14 100.51 54.61
CA LYS A 11 120.10 101.54 54.62
C LYS A 11 118.90 101.16 53.76
N GLU A 12 119.09 100.56 52.59
CA GLU A 12 118.01 100.07 51.72
C GLU A 12 117.27 98.88 52.34
N VAL A 13 117.98 97.96 52.99
CA VAL A 13 117.43 96.85 53.76
C VAL A 13 116.69 97.36 55.00
N LEU A 14 117.21 98.37 55.70
CA LEU A 14 116.46 99.03 56.78
C LEU A 14 115.22 99.78 56.28
N LEU A 15 115.30 100.40 55.10
CA LEU A 15 114.15 101.08 54.48
C LEU A 15 113.07 100.09 54.07
N THR A 16 113.43 98.98 53.43
CA THR A 16 112.48 97.91 53.08
C THR A 16 111.94 97.23 54.33
N LEU A 17 112.78 96.96 55.35
CA LEU A 17 112.32 96.46 56.65
C LEU A 17 111.36 97.43 57.31
N SER A 18 111.64 98.73 57.33
CA SER A 18 110.75 99.74 57.92
C SER A 18 109.45 99.93 57.13
N GLN A 19 109.46 99.72 55.81
CA GLN A 19 108.27 99.70 54.99
C GLN A 19 107.43 98.44 55.23
N ILE A 20 108.06 97.27 55.38
CA ILE A 20 107.38 96.00 55.67
C ILE A 20 106.84 95.98 57.11
N THR A 21 107.63 96.46 58.08
CA THR A 21 107.26 96.60 59.50
C THR A 21 106.56 97.92 59.81
N SER A 22 106.20 98.69 58.78
CA SER A 22 105.35 99.87 58.93
C SER A 22 104.04 99.44 59.58
N PRO A 23 103.57 100.15 60.62
CA PRO A 23 102.37 99.76 61.36
C PRO A 23 101.15 99.61 60.44
N ARG A 24 101.10 100.33 59.31
CA ARG A 24 100.04 100.19 58.32
C ARG A 24 100.06 98.85 57.59
N ASN A 25 101.24 98.33 57.24
CA ASN A 25 101.36 97.05 56.51
C ASN A 25 101.11 95.86 57.45
N VAL A 26 101.61 95.92 58.69
CA VAL A 26 101.30 94.92 59.72
C VAL A 26 99.80 94.86 60.00
N MET A 27 99.12 96.01 60.12
CA MET A 27 97.66 96.03 60.28
C MET A 27 96.90 95.50 59.07
N LEU A 28 97.40 95.71 57.84
CA LEU A 28 96.80 95.14 56.64
C LEU A 28 97.00 93.63 56.57
N ASP A 29 98.18 93.12 56.94
CA ASP A 29 98.47 91.70 56.99
C ASP A 29 97.66 90.97 58.07
N ASP A 30 97.51 91.56 59.26
CA ASP A 30 96.61 91.04 60.30
C ASP A 30 95.16 91.04 59.83
N ARG A 31 94.72 92.11 59.15
CA ARG A 31 93.37 92.17 58.59
C ARG A 31 93.16 91.11 57.52
N ASN A 32 94.12 90.92 56.61
CA ASN A 32 94.09 89.88 55.59
C ASN A 32 94.11 88.48 56.22
N CYS A 33 94.88 88.27 57.29
CA CYS A 33 94.91 87.00 58.03
C CYS A 33 93.57 86.70 58.70
N THR A 34 92.97 87.69 59.38
CA THR A 34 91.63 87.52 59.98
C THR A 34 90.55 87.28 58.91
N GLU A 35 90.63 87.96 57.77
CA GLU A 35 89.70 87.75 56.64
C GLU A 35 89.86 86.36 56.01
N LEU A 36 91.10 85.90 55.79
CA LEU A 36 91.41 84.55 55.33
C LEU A 36 90.93 83.49 56.32
N GLN A 37 91.07 83.74 57.62
CA GLN A 37 90.59 82.82 58.65
C GLN A 37 89.05 82.73 58.66
N CYS A 38 88.35 83.85 58.50
CA CYS A 38 86.89 83.90 58.32
C CYS A 38 86.44 83.18 57.04
N LEU A 39 87.13 83.40 55.91
CA LEU A 39 86.83 82.72 54.64
C LEU A 39 87.11 81.22 54.72
N LEU A 40 88.18 80.80 55.41
CA LEU A 40 88.47 79.38 55.62
C LEU A 40 87.41 78.72 56.52
N GLN A 41 86.97 79.41 57.58
CA GLN A 41 85.91 78.92 58.46
C GLN A 41 84.57 78.76 57.70
N THR A 42 84.20 79.74 56.89
CA THR A 42 82.98 79.65 56.05
C THR A 42 83.11 78.55 55.00
N LYS A 43 84.26 78.38 54.35
CA LYS A 43 84.52 77.26 53.43
C LYS A 43 84.38 75.91 54.12
N CYS A 44 84.96 75.74 55.32
CA CYS A 44 84.81 74.52 56.12
C CYS A 44 83.35 74.23 56.51
N GLN A 45 82.55 75.26 56.78
CA GLN A 45 81.11 75.12 57.04
C GLN A 45 80.36 74.68 55.78
N TYR A 46 80.60 75.30 54.63
CA TYR A 46 79.98 74.89 53.37
C TYR A 46 80.38 73.48 52.94
N ASP A 47 81.64 73.09 53.11
CA ASP A 47 82.09 71.73 52.84
C ASP A 47 81.39 70.70 53.73
N SER A 48 81.12 71.05 54.99
CA SER A 48 80.39 70.19 55.92
C SER A 48 78.93 70.05 55.49
N LEU A 49 78.27 71.15 55.13
CA LEU A 49 76.91 71.16 54.55
C LEU A 49 76.82 70.39 53.23
N ILE A 50 77.84 70.46 52.36
CA ILE A 50 77.89 69.71 51.10
C ILE A 50 78.05 68.22 51.40
N ARG A 51 78.88 67.83 52.36
CA ARG A 51 79.03 66.43 52.78
C ARG A 51 77.74 65.86 53.34
N GLU A 52 77.06 66.59 54.22
CA GLU A 52 75.75 66.20 54.76
C GLU A 52 74.69 66.04 53.66
N ARG A 53 74.58 67.00 52.74
CA ARG A 53 73.64 66.91 51.61
C ARG A 53 73.96 65.74 50.67
N ARG A 54 75.24 65.47 50.41
CA ARG A 54 75.66 64.31 49.60
C ARG A 54 75.34 62.99 50.27
N ALA A 55 75.50 62.89 51.59
CA ALA A 55 75.10 61.72 52.35
C ALA A 55 73.58 61.49 52.27
N LEU A 56 72.79 62.55 52.44
CA LEU A 56 71.33 62.47 52.32
C LEU A 56 70.88 62.03 50.91
N LEU A 57 71.51 62.55 49.85
CA LEU A 57 71.22 62.14 48.48
C LEU A 57 71.54 60.65 48.27
N ALA A 58 72.69 60.18 48.76
CA ALA A 58 73.05 58.76 48.67
C ALA A 58 72.04 57.86 49.43
N ASP A 59 71.57 58.29 50.59
CA ASP A 59 70.53 57.56 51.33
C ASP A 59 69.19 57.54 50.58
N MET A 60 68.80 58.65 49.94
CA MET A 60 67.60 58.71 49.10
C MET A 60 67.73 57.83 47.85
N ASP A 61 68.89 57.84 47.18
CA ASP A 61 69.16 56.98 46.02
C ASP A 61 69.10 55.49 46.41
N ASN A 62 69.64 55.13 47.58
CA ASN A 62 69.52 53.76 48.11
C ASN A 62 68.06 53.37 48.36
N GLN A 63 67.24 54.28 48.92
CA GLN A 63 65.80 54.04 49.11
C GLN A 63 65.05 53.89 47.78
N ILE A 64 65.38 54.70 46.78
CA ILE A 64 64.83 54.58 45.43
C ILE A 64 65.17 53.21 44.84
N LEU A 65 66.43 52.78 44.92
CA LEU A 65 66.84 51.46 44.43
C LEU A 65 66.13 50.31 45.14
N GLU A 66 65.91 50.41 46.45
CA GLU A 66 65.14 49.41 47.19
C GLU A 66 63.68 49.36 46.76
N LEU A 67 63.06 50.53 46.55
CA LEU A 67 61.68 50.62 46.07
C LEU A 67 61.54 50.11 44.64
N GLU A 68 62.48 50.44 43.75
CA GLU A 68 62.55 49.92 42.38
C GLU A 68 62.70 48.40 42.39
N LYS A 69 63.58 47.84 43.22
CA LYS A 69 63.70 46.39 43.40
C LYS A 69 62.39 45.76 43.88
N LYS A 70 61.70 46.39 44.84
CA LYS A 70 60.38 45.92 45.32
C LYS A 70 59.33 45.96 44.21
N ILE A 71 59.30 47.02 43.40
CA ILE A 71 58.39 47.15 42.25
C ILE A 71 58.67 46.06 41.21
N VAL A 72 59.94 45.87 40.82
CA VAL A 72 60.34 44.84 39.86
C VAL A 72 59.98 43.44 40.36
N ASN A 73 60.13 43.15 41.64
CA ASN A 73 59.77 41.86 42.23
C ASN A 73 58.25 41.64 42.33
N GLN A 74 57.45 42.70 42.54
CA GLN A 74 56.00 42.60 42.62
C GLN A 74 55.32 42.55 41.24
N ASN A 75 55.92 43.16 40.22
CA ASN A 75 55.39 43.19 38.86
C ASN A 75 55.10 41.78 38.27
N PRO A 76 55.99 40.77 38.34
CA PRO A 76 55.70 39.43 37.83
C PRO A 76 54.58 38.73 38.60
N ILE A 77 54.42 39.02 39.90
CA ILE A 77 53.33 38.47 40.72
C ILE A 77 51.99 39.09 40.27
N ALA A 78 51.95 40.41 40.04
CA ALA A 78 50.77 41.11 39.53
C ALA A 78 50.40 40.66 38.10
N VAL A 79 51.39 40.47 37.22
CA VAL A 79 51.20 39.95 35.86
C VAL A 79 50.68 38.51 35.89
N LYS A 80 51.27 37.63 36.72
CA LYS A 80 50.79 36.25 36.91
C LYS A 80 49.39 36.20 37.51
N ALA A 81 49.05 37.08 38.45
CA ALA A 81 47.70 37.18 39.01
C ALA A 81 46.67 37.65 37.96
N ARG A 82 47.03 38.58 37.07
CA ARG A 82 46.19 38.98 35.92
C ARG A 82 46.01 37.84 34.91
N GLN A 83 47.07 37.07 34.63
CA GLN A 83 46.99 35.87 33.80
C GLN A 83 46.19 34.72 34.44
N ALA A 84 46.26 34.53 35.76
CA ALA A 84 45.45 33.55 36.49
C ALA A 84 43.96 33.96 36.50
N LYS A 85 43.67 35.27 36.49
CA LYS A 85 42.35 35.86 36.22
C LYS A 85 41.94 35.80 34.74
N ASN A 86 42.44 34.84 33.96
CA ASN A 86 41.83 34.45 32.68
C ASN A 86 40.46 33.75 32.89
N SER A 87 39.60 34.33 33.73
CA SER A 87 38.20 33.95 33.94
C SER A 87 37.48 33.77 32.61
N GLN A 88 37.78 34.61 31.62
CA GLN A 88 37.24 34.47 30.26
C GLN A 88 37.64 33.18 29.54
N ARG A 89 38.85 32.63 29.76
CA ARG A 89 39.24 31.33 29.15
C ARG A 89 38.51 30.17 29.82
N LEU A 90 38.40 30.21 31.15
CA LEU A 90 37.67 29.21 31.91
C LEU A 90 36.17 29.26 31.56
N GLN A 91 35.60 30.46 31.45
CA GLN A 91 34.21 30.69 31.05
C GLN A 91 33.93 30.14 29.65
N LYS A 92 34.81 30.41 28.67
CA LYS A 92 34.68 29.85 27.31
C LYS A 92 34.78 28.32 27.30
N GLN A 93 35.61 27.74 28.16
CA GLN A 93 35.69 26.28 28.31
C GLN A 93 34.41 25.70 28.92
N ILE A 94 33.84 26.35 29.95
CA ILE A 94 32.56 25.98 30.54
C ILE A 94 31.45 26.06 29.49
N GLU A 95 31.33 27.19 28.78
CA GLU A 95 30.32 27.37 27.71
C GLU A 95 30.46 26.31 26.60
N MET A 96 31.69 25.93 26.23
CA MET A 96 31.92 24.88 25.24
C MET A 96 31.45 23.51 25.75
N LEU A 97 31.78 23.18 27.01
CA LEU A 97 31.36 21.92 27.63
C LEU A 97 29.84 21.86 27.81
N GLU A 98 29.21 22.97 28.20
CA GLU A 98 27.75 23.10 28.31
C GLU A 98 27.08 22.94 26.94
N LYS A 99 27.58 23.60 25.89
CA LYS A 99 27.07 23.44 24.52
C LYS A 99 27.20 21.99 24.05
N ARG A 100 28.33 21.35 24.33
CA ARG A 100 28.56 19.94 23.99
C ARG A 100 27.63 19.01 24.77
N LEU A 101 27.42 19.26 26.05
CA LEU A 101 26.46 18.52 26.88
C LEU A 101 25.04 18.68 26.33
N ASN A 102 24.59 19.90 26.08
CA ASN A 102 23.27 20.19 25.52
C ASN A 102 23.09 19.49 24.16
N THR A 103 24.12 19.50 23.31
CA THR A 103 24.07 18.81 22.01
C THR A 103 23.88 17.29 22.18
N VAL A 104 24.56 16.68 23.16
CA VAL A 104 24.40 15.25 23.46
C VAL A 104 23.02 14.96 24.06
N THR A 105 22.54 15.79 24.98
CA THR A 105 21.21 15.65 25.58
C THR A 105 20.12 15.74 24.52
N VAL A 106 20.15 16.75 23.65
CA VAL A 106 19.17 16.88 22.56
C VAL A 106 19.21 15.68 21.63
N ARG A 107 20.40 15.16 21.28
CA ARG A 107 20.53 13.93 20.48
C ARG A 107 19.93 12.73 21.19
N TYR A 108 20.18 12.59 22.49
CA TYR A 108 19.63 11.51 23.30
C TYR A 108 18.10 11.58 23.35
N ASP A 109 17.53 12.76 23.61
CA ASP A 109 16.10 12.98 23.64
C ASP A 109 15.46 12.70 22.26
N THR A 110 16.12 13.10 21.17
CA THR A 110 15.67 12.80 19.79
C THR A 110 15.68 11.30 19.51
N ILE A 111 16.68 10.57 20.00
CA ILE A 111 16.73 9.11 19.86
C ILE A 111 15.62 8.47 20.70
N LEU A 112 15.35 8.98 21.91
CA LEU A 112 14.27 8.48 22.76
C LEU A 112 12.89 8.72 22.14
N THR A 113 12.62 9.91 21.60
CA THR A 113 11.34 10.18 20.92
C THR A 113 11.17 9.25 19.73
N ARG A 114 12.20 9.11 18.89
CA ARG A 114 12.16 8.18 17.75
C ARG A 114 11.96 6.72 18.18
N ASN A 115 12.59 6.30 19.27
CA ASN A 115 12.40 4.95 19.81
C ASN A 115 10.97 4.76 20.32
N SER A 116 10.40 5.75 20.99
CA SER A 116 8.99 5.71 21.43
C SER A 116 8.01 5.59 20.26
N GLU A 117 8.24 6.31 19.15
CA GLU A 117 7.45 6.20 17.92
C GLU A 117 7.54 4.79 17.32
N LEU A 118 8.75 4.24 17.21
CA LEU A 118 8.98 2.88 16.71
C LEU A 118 8.30 1.83 17.61
N LEU A 119 8.29 2.04 18.93
CA LEU A 119 7.59 1.14 19.85
C LEU A 119 6.07 1.17 19.64
N GLU A 120 5.48 2.35 19.42
CA GLU A 120 4.05 2.45 19.08
C GLU A 120 3.74 1.82 17.72
N GLU A 121 4.61 2.00 16.73
CA GLU A 121 4.49 1.32 15.43
C GLU A 121 4.51 -0.20 15.60
N VAL A 122 5.47 -0.74 16.36
CA VAL A 122 5.56 -2.18 16.65
C VAL A 122 4.31 -2.69 17.37
N LYS A 123 3.77 -1.93 18.34
CA LYS A 123 2.51 -2.29 19.01
C LYS A 123 1.35 -2.32 18.01
N SER A 124 1.22 -1.30 17.16
CA SER A 124 0.17 -1.24 16.13
C SER A 124 0.24 -2.43 15.16
N LEU A 125 1.46 -2.79 14.72
CA LEU A 125 1.70 -3.94 13.84
C LEU A 125 1.35 -5.26 14.51
N ARG A 126 1.64 -5.42 15.81
CA ARG A 126 1.25 -6.62 16.57
C ARG A 126 -0.26 -6.76 16.66
N VAL A 127 -0.99 -5.67 16.93
CA VAL A 127 -2.47 -5.68 16.93
C VAL A 127 -2.98 -6.06 15.54
N ARG A 128 -2.45 -5.44 14.48
CA ARG A 128 -2.84 -5.75 13.10
C ARG A 128 -2.60 -7.21 12.74
N LYS A 129 -1.45 -7.77 13.14
CA LYS A 129 -1.13 -9.20 12.98
C LYS A 129 -2.12 -10.09 13.72
N ALA A 130 -2.50 -9.75 14.95
CA ALA A 130 -3.48 -10.52 15.72
C ALA A 130 -4.87 -10.51 15.05
N VAL A 131 -5.31 -9.35 14.54
CA VAL A 131 -6.57 -9.24 13.80
C VAL A 131 -6.54 -10.09 12.54
N LEU A 132 -5.46 -10.00 11.74
CA LEU A 132 -5.29 -10.83 10.55
C LEU A 132 -5.26 -12.33 10.88
N GLY A 133 -4.60 -12.71 11.98
CA GLY A 133 -4.59 -14.09 12.48
C GLY A 133 -6.00 -14.59 12.81
N ASN A 134 -6.81 -13.77 13.48
CA ASN A 134 -8.20 -14.12 13.79
C ASN A 134 -9.06 -14.27 12.54
N ILE A 135 -8.90 -13.38 11.55
CA ILE A 135 -9.61 -13.48 10.26
C ILE A 135 -9.21 -14.77 9.54
N TYR A 136 -7.92 -15.09 9.52
CA TYR A 136 -7.40 -16.31 8.91
C TYR A 136 -7.98 -17.57 9.56
N LEU A 137 -8.00 -17.65 10.89
CA LEU A 137 -8.60 -18.79 11.61
C LEU A 137 -10.07 -18.96 11.28
N LYS A 138 -10.86 -17.87 11.31
CA LYS A 138 -12.29 -17.91 10.95
C LYS A 138 -12.51 -18.36 9.50
N LEU A 139 -11.69 -17.89 8.56
CA LEU A 139 -11.78 -18.30 7.17
C LEU A 139 -11.48 -19.80 7.02
N HIS A 140 -10.50 -20.31 7.75
CA HIS A 140 -10.16 -21.73 7.75
C HIS A 140 -11.29 -22.59 8.32
N GLU A 141 -11.92 -22.17 9.43
CA GLU A 141 -13.09 -22.85 9.99
C GLU A 141 -14.26 -22.91 9.01
N LYS A 142 -14.51 -21.81 8.26
CA LYS A 142 -15.55 -21.77 7.23
C LYS A 142 -15.24 -22.69 6.06
N LEU A 143 -13.98 -22.76 5.62
CA LEU A 143 -13.54 -23.68 4.58
C LEU A 143 -13.72 -25.13 5.03
N ASP A 144 -13.35 -25.46 6.26
CA ASP A 144 -13.54 -26.81 6.82
C ASP A 144 -15.02 -27.17 6.98
N GLN A 145 -15.87 -26.19 7.33
CA GLN A 145 -17.32 -26.38 7.34
C GLN A 145 -17.87 -26.65 5.93
N GLN A 146 -17.42 -25.90 4.93
CA GLN A 146 -17.83 -26.11 3.53
C GLN A 146 -17.37 -27.47 3.02
N ARG A 147 -16.13 -27.88 3.30
CA ARG A 147 -15.61 -29.20 2.92
C ARG A 147 -16.43 -30.32 3.56
N ARG A 148 -16.82 -30.18 4.83
CA ARG A 148 -17.72 -31.13 5.51
C ARG A 148 -19.08 -31.23 4.82
N ARG A 149 -19.70 -30.10 4.48
CA ARG A 149 -20.98 -30.08 3.74
C ARG A 149 -20.86 -30.72 2.36
N MET A 150 -19.80 -30.41 1.62
CA MET A 150 -19.51 -31.01 0.31
C MET A 150 -19.36 -32.52 0.41
N ASN A 151 -18.58 -33.02 1.37
CA ASN A 151 -18.40 -34.46 1.59
C ASN A 151 -19.72 -35.16 1.93
N ALA A 152 -20.53 -34.56 2.81
CA ALA A 152 -21.85 -35.09 3.15
C ALA A 152 -22.78 -35.17 1.93
N ALA A 153 -22.78 -34.14 1.06
CA ALA A 153 -23.55 -34.18 -0.18
C ALA A 153 -23.04 -35.26 -1.14
N VAL A 154 -21.73 -35.44 -1.26
CA VAL A 154 -21.13 -36.51 -2.06
C VAL A 154 -21.55 -37.88 -1.54
N GLU A 155 -21.48 -38.11 -0.22
CA GLU A 155 -21.93 -39.36 0.42
C GLU A 155 -23.42 -39.63 0.16
N GLN A 156 -24.29 -38.62 0.30
CA GLN A 156 -25.72 -38.75 -0.01
C GLN A 156 -25.96 -39.11 -1.47
N THR A 157 -25.24 -38.48 -2.41
CA THR A 157 -25.37 -38.83 -3.84
C THR A 157 -24.82 -40.22 -4.16
N ALA A 158 -23.76 -40.66 -3.47
CA ALA A 158 -23.21 -42.01 -3.63
C ALA A 158 -24.22 -43.06 -3.14
N GLU A 159 -24.85 -42.83 -1.98
CA GLU A 159 -25.89 -43.71 -1.44
C GLU A 159 -27.13 -43.76 -2.35
N ALA A 160 -27.60 -42.61 -2.85
CA ALA A 160 -28.70 -42.57 -3.81
C ALA A 160 -28.38 -43.33 -5.11
N ARG A 161 -27.15 -43.23 -5.62
CA ARG A 161 -26.70 -44.01 -6.78
C ARG A 161 -26.68 -45.51 -6.50
N LYS A 162 -26.19 -45.92 -5.32
CA LYS A 162 -26.21 -47.32 -4.88
C LYS A 162 -27.64 -47.85 -4.84
N GLN A 163 -28.56 -47.15 -4.18
CA GLN A 163 -29.98 -47.53 -4.15
C GLN A 163 -30.59 -47.62 -5.54
N ARG A 164 -30.31 -46.66 -6.44
CA ARG A 164 -30.76 -46.73 -7.84
C ARG A 164 -30.24 -47.99 -8.54
N SER A 165 -28.97 -48.33 -8.36
CA SER A 165 -28.38 -49.54 -8.97
C SER A 165 -29.02 -50.83 -8.43
N GLU A 166 -29.34 -50.88 -7.14
CA GLU A 166 -30.08 -52.00 -6.53
C GLU A 166 -31.51 -52.13 -7.05
N LYS A 167 -32.20 -51.01 -7.33
CA LYS A 167 -33.54 -51.05 -7.94
C LYS A 167 -33.48 -51.49 -9.40
N LEU A 168 -32.50 -51.01 -10.16
CA LEU A 168 -32.33 -51.39 -11.57
C LEU A 168 -32.01 -52.88 -11.72
N THR A 169 -31.15 -53.43 -10.86
CA THR A 169 -30.86 -54.87 -10.84
C THR A 169 -32.12 -55.69 -10.52
N ARG A 170 -32.89 -55.30 -9.51
CA ARG A 170 -34.19 -55.96 -9.20
C ARG A 170 -35.18 -55.89 -10.37
N ILE A 171 -35.26 -54.77 -11.09
CA ILE A 171 -36.11 -54.64 -12.28
C ILE A 171 -35.63 -55.59 -13.38
N SER A 172 -34.31 -55.67 -13.60
CA SER A 172 -33.73 -56.63 -14.56
C SER A 172 -34.10 -58.06 -14.21
N ASP A 173 -33.94 -58.48 -12.95
CA ASP A 173 -34.29 -59.83 -12.49
C ASP A 173 -35.79 -60.14 -12.64
N MET A 174 -36.66 -59.15 -12.42
CA MET A 174 -38.11 -59.28 -12.63
C MET A 174 -38.45 -59.40 -14.12
N ASN A 175 -37.80 -58.61 -14.98
CA ASN A 175 -38.00 -58.67 -16.42
C ASN A 175 -37.51 -60.00 -17.00
N GLU A 176 -36.37 -60.52 -16.54
CA GLU A 176 -35.90 -61.85 -16.92
C GLU A 176 -36.88 -62.95 -16.51
N ARG A 177 -37.42 -62.89 -15.28
CA ARG A 177 -38.46 -63.82 -14.83
C ARG A 177 -39.71 -63.74 -15.70
N ARG A 178 -40.21 -62.53 -15.94
CA ARG A 178 -41.36 -62.29 -16.83
C ARG A 178 -41.10 -62.84 -18.23
N ASN A 179 -39.91 -62.62 -18.79
CA ASN A 179 -39.57 -63.13 -20.12
C ASN A 179 -39.56 -64.66 -20.15
N ARG A 180 -39.02 -65.31 -19.11
CA ARG A 180 -39.09 -66.78 -18.97
C ARG A 180 -40.54 -67.28 -18.88
N GLU A 181 -41.40 -66.59 -18.13
CA GLU A 181 -42.83 -66.92 -18.04
C GLU A 181 -43.56 -66.75 -19.37
N ILE A 182 -43.29 -65.67 -20.13
CA ILE A 182 -43.85 -65.45 -21.47
C ILE A 182 -43.45 -66.59 -22.41
N ILE A 183 -42.16 -66.96 -22.42
CA ILE A 183 -41.65 -68.07 -23.25
C ILE A 183 -42.36 -69.37 -22.86
N TRP A 184 -42.47 -69.66 -21.57
CA TRP A 184 -43.13 -70.87 -21.09
C TRP A 184 -44.62 -70.90 -21.45
N HIS A 185 -45.34 -69.79 -21.26
CA HIS A 185 -46.75 -69.69 -21.63
C HIS A 185 -46.98 -69.84 -23.15
N ASN A 186 -46.08 -69.31 -23.97
CA ASN A 186 -46.13 -69.50 -25.42
C ASN A 186 -46.00 -70.97 -25.80
N ILE A 187 -45.06 -71.71 -25.19
CA ILE A 187 -44.90 -73.15 -25.41
C ILE A 187 -46.17 -73.91 -25.01
N GLU A 188 -46.73 -73.63 -23.84
CA GLU A 188 -47.98 -74.25 -23.37
C GLU A 188 -49.16 -73.96 -24.32
N LEU A 189 -49.24 -72.73 -24.85
CA LEU A 189 -50.28 -72.31 -25.78
C LEU A 189 -50.15 -73.03 -27.13
N GLU A 190 -48.92 -73.24 -27.62
CA GLU A 190 -48.66 -74.05 -28.82
C GLU A 190 -49.03 -75.53 -28.61
N GLU A 191 -48.75 -76.11 -27.44
CA GLU A 191 -49.20 -77.46 -27.08
C GLU A 191 -50.73 -77.57 -27.06
N LYS A 192 -51.42 -76.63 -26.42
CA LYS A 192 -52.89 -76.57 -26.39
C LYS A 192 -53.47 -76.37 -27.79
N LYS A 193 -52.84 -75.56 -28.66
CA LYS A 193 -53.22 -75.43 -30.07
C LYS A 193 -53.10 -76.77 -30.80
N ARG A 194 -51.96 -77.45 -30.67
CA ARG A 194 -51.74 -78.78 -31.28
C ARG A 194 -52.80 -79.80 -30.84
N ALA A 195 -53.15 -79.82 -29.55
CA ALA A 195 -54.20 -80.69 -29.03
C ALA A 195 -55.59 -80.34 -29.61
N ARG A 196 -55.95 -79.05 -29.66
CA ARG A 196 -57.21 -78.59 -30.28
C ARG A 196 -57.29 -78.93 -31.76
N ASP A 197 -56.19 -78.80 -32.50
CA ASP A 197 -56.15 -79.14 -33.92
C ASP A 197 -56.36 -80.65 -34.12
N GLN A 198 -55.77 -81.49 -33.26
CA GLN A 198 -56.01 -82.94 -33.26
C GLN A 198 -57.49 -83.26 -32.95
N GLU A 199 -58.07 -82.62 -31.94
CA GLU A 199 -59.48 -82.79 -31.58
C GLU A 199 -60.42 -82.30 -32.70
N SER A 200 -60.13 -81.16 -33.33
CA SER A 200 -60.90 -80.64 -34.45
C SER A 200 -60.85 -81.60 -35.64
N LYS A 201 -59.66 -82.12 -35.98
CA LYS A 201 -59.52 -83.13 -37.05
C LYS A 201 -60.36 -84.38 -36.73
N LEU A 202 -60.37 -84.84 -35.48
CA LEU A 202 -61.18 -85.97 -35.04
C LEU A 202 -62.69 -85.66 -35.15
N LYS A 203 -63.13 -84.49 -34.66
CA LYS A 203 -64.53 -84.04 -34.75
C LYS A 203 -64.99 -83.90 -36.20
N THR A 204 -64.19 -83.29 -37.08
CA THR A 204 -64.48 -83.18 -38.51
C THR A 204 -64.55 -84.55 -39.18
N PHE A 205 -63.63 -85.46 -38.83
CA PHE A 205 -63.68 -86.84 -39.31
C PHE A 205 -64.98 -87.54 -38.88
N MET A 206 -65.35 -87.43 -37.60
CA MET A 206 -66.62 -87.99 -37.08
C MET A 206 -67.82 -87.41 -37.82
N LEU A 207 -67.94 -86.08 -37.91
CA LEU A 207 -69.02 -85.41 -38.65
C LEU A 207 -69.11 -85.86 -40.11
N THR A 208 -67.97 -86.05 -40.78
CA THR A 208 -67.91 -86.52 -42.18
C THR A 208 -68.36 -87.97 -42.31
N LYS A 209 -68.09 -88.82 -41.31
CA LYS A 209 -68.55 -90.21 -41.29
C LYS A 209 -70.02 -90.37 -40.93
N PHE A 210 -70.56 -89.48 -40.10
CA PHE A 210 -71.97 -89.54 -39.64
C PHE A 210 -72.96 -88.71 -40.48
N THR A 211 -72.51 -87.88 -41.41
CA THR A 211 -73.43 -87.14 -42.28
C THR A 211 -73.86 -87.98 -43.49
N ASP A 212 -75.11 -88.45 -43.45
CA ASP A 212 -75.72 -89.21 -44.53
C ASP A 212 -75.93 -88.36 -45.79
N ARG A 213 -75.75 -88.97 -46.96
CA ARG A 213 -75.74 -88.25 -48.25
C ARG A 213 -77.11 -87.62 -48.61
N SER A 214 -78.19 -88.09 -47.95
CA SER A 214 -79.58 -87.68 -48.19
C SER A 214 -79.95 -86.34 -47.55
N GLU A 215 -79.37 -85.98 -46.39
CA GLU A 215 -79.78 -84.77 -45.65
C GLU A 215 -79.30 -83.46 -46.32
N ARG A 216 -78.22 -83.52 -47.11
CA ARG A 216 -77.69 -82.37 -47.86
C ARG A 216 -78.61 -81.93 -49.02
N GLU A 217 -79.41 -82.83 -49.58
CA GLU A 217 -80.38 -82.52 -50.65
C GLU A 217 -81.68 -81.89 -50.11
N GLU A 218 -82.03 -82.17 -48.86
CA GLU A 218 -83.30 -81.77 -48.26
C GLU A 218 -83.27 -80.31 -47.77
N GLN A 219 -82.11 -79.83 -47.30
CA GLN A 219 -81.91 -78.42 -46.92
C GLN A 219 -81.97 -77.45 -48.11
N ALA A 220 -81.67 -77.90 -49.33
CA ALA A 220 -81.82 -77.10 -50.54
C ALA A 220 -83.29 -76.92 -50.98
N LYS A 221 -84.16 -77.89 -50.66
CA LYS A 221 -85.60 -77.85 -50.98
C LYS A 221 -86.38 -76.92 -50.03
N LYS A 222 -86.00 -76.86 -48.75
CA LYS A 222 -86.62 -75.96 -47.75
C LYS A 222 -86.40 -74.47 -48.06
N ARG A 223 -85.27 -74.10 -48.69
CA ARG A 223 -84.99 -72.71 -49.14
C ARG A 223 -85.85 -72.24 -50.34
N ARG A 224 -86.49 -73.14 -51.10
CA ARG A 224 -87.37 -72.79 -52.25
C ARG A 224 -88.84 -72.59 -51.86
N ALA A 225 -89.31 -73.27 -50.82
CA ALA A 225 -90.69 -73.18 -50.34
C ALA A 225 -90.99 -71.87 -49.57
N LEU A 226 -89.99 -71.29 -48.90
CA LEU A 226 -90.11 -70.02 -48.18
C LEU A 226 -90.31 -68.80 -49.11
N LYS A 227 -89.93 -68.88 -50.39
CA LYS A 227 -90.07 -67.79 -51.37
C LYS A 227 -91.47 -67.67 -52.01
N ALA A 228 -92.35 -68.65 -51.83
CA ALA A 228 -93.69 -68.68 -52.43
C ALA A 228 -94.80 -68.18 -51.47
N ALA A 229 -94.58 -68.26 -50.15
CA ALA A 229 -95.56 -67.89 -49.12
C ALA A 229 -95.66 -66.37 -48.86
N GLN A 230 -94.63 -65.59 -49.19
CA GLN A 230 -94.57 -64.15 -48.91
C GLN A 230 -95.39 -63.25 -49.87
N ARG A 231 -96.04 -63.81 -50.91
CA ARG A 231 -96.82 -63.02 -51.89
C ARG A 231 -98.29 -62.80 -51.55
N ALA A 232 -98.81 -63.42 -50.48
CA ALA A 232 -100.25 -63.44 -50.17
C ALA A 232 -100.70 -62.50 -49.04
N GLU A 233 -99.77 -61.87 -48.31
CA GLU A 233 -100.06 -61.20 -47.03
C GLU A 233 -100.09 -59.66 -47.11
N GLN A 234 -100.48 -59.09 -48.26
CA GLN A 234 -100.38 -57.65 -48.52
C GLN A 234 -101.70 -56.92 -48.83
N ILE A 235 -102.83 -57.33 -48.26
CA ILE A 235 -104.09 -56.55 -48.34
C ILE A 235 -104.89 -56.61 -47.02
N GLN A 236 -104.40 -55.99 -45.94
CA GLN A 236 -105.24 -55.38 -44.90
C GLN A 236 -104.40 -54.59 -43.89
N GLY A 237 -104.75 -53.32 -43.62
CA GLY A 237 -104.28 -52.60 -42.43
C GLY A 237 -103.68 -51.23 -42.71
N GLU A 238 -104.46 -50.28 -43.21
CA GLU A 238 -103.98 -48.93 -43.58
C GLU A 238 -103.55 -48.01 -42.42
N SER A 239 -103.59 -48.46 -41.15
CA SER A 239 -102.87 -47.80 -40.04
C SER A 239 -101.57 -48.53 -39.64
N PHE A 240 -101.46 -49.83 -39.93
CA PHE A 240 -100.18 -50.54 -39.97
C PHE A 240 -99.37 -50.03 -41.16
N ARG A 241 -100.00 -49.73 -42.30
CA ARG A 241 -99.38 -49.36 -43.58
C ARG A 241 -98.43 -48.16 -43.54
N ASN A 242 -98.49 -47.28 -42.54
CA ASN A 242 -97.51 -46.18 -42.38
C ASN A 242 -96.29 -46.61 -41.56
N LEU A 243 -96.47 -47.36 -40.48
CA LEU A 243 -95.38 -48.03 -39.76
C LEU A 243 -94.75 -49.12 -40.62
N GLU A 244 -95.55 -49.85 -41.39
CA GLU A 244 -95.16 -50.89 -42.34
C GLU A 244 -94.51 -50.29 -43.59
N LYS A 245 -94.88 -49.07 -44.02
CA LYS A 245 -94.11 -48.34 -45.04
C LYS A 245 -92.75 -47.90 -44.52
N ALA A 246 -92.66 -47.36 -43.31
CA ALA A 246 -91.37 -47.04 -42.68
C ALA A 246 -90.54 -48.31 -42.43
N TYR A 247 -91.18 -49.40 -42.00
CA TYR A 247 -90.57 -50.71 -41.78
C TYR A 247 -90.16 -51.36 -43.10
N LYS A 248 -90.95 -51.27 -44.17
CA LYS A 248 -90.59 -51.72 -45.53
C LYS A 248 -89.48 -50.87 -46.13
N GLN A 249 -89.45 -49.57 -45.90
CA GLN A 249 -88.35 -48.69 -46.31
C GLN A 249 -87.05 -49.04 -45.54
N LEU A 250 -87.15 -49.34 -44.24
CA LEU A 250 -86.03 -49.86 -43.45
C LEU A 250 -85.60 -51.27 -43.92
N LEU A 251 -86.55 -52.11 -44.35
CA LEU A 251 -86.30 -53.44 -44.91
C LEU A 251 -85.66 -53.37 -46.31
N GLU A 252 -86.00 -52.36 -47.12
CA GLU A 252 -85.40 -52.09 -48.43
C GLU A 252 -83.96 -51.56 -48.29
N LEU A 253 -83.65 -50.83 -47.21
CA LEU A 253 -82.30 -50.38 -46.85
C LEU A 253 -81.45 -51.50 -46.21
N ALA A 254 -82.10 -52.51 -45.62
CA ALA A 254 -81.45 -53.69 -45.07
C ALA A 254 -81.28 -54.74 -46.18
N GLU A 255 -80.10 -54.81 -46.81
CA GLU A 255 -79.82 -55.73 -47.93
C GLU A 255 -80.13 -57.22 -47.63
N ASP A 256 -80.13 -57.61 -46.34
CA ASP A 256 -80.37 -58.97 -45.87
C ASP A 256 -81.79 -59.21 -45.31
N GLY A 257 -82.66 -58.20 -45.28
CA GLY A 257 -84.05 -58.33 -44.79
C GLY A 257 -84.20 -58.49 -43.27
N ASP A 258 -83.14 -58.24 -42.50
CA ASP A 258 -83.16 -58.23 -41.02
C ASP A 258 -82.89 -56.81 -40.49
N ILE A 259 -83.96 -56.17 -39.98
CA ILE A 259 -83.92 -54.81 -39.45
C ILE A 259 -83.15 -54.74 -38.12
N ILE A 260 -83.14 -55.83 -37.34
CA ILE A 260 -82.38 -55.88 -36.08
C ILE A 260 -80.88 -55.88 -36.41
N HIS A 261 -80.48 -56.59 -37.46
CA HIS A 261 -79.10 -56.55 -37.94
C HIS A 261 -78.70 -55.14 -38.43
N LEU A 262 -79.55 -54.47 -39.22
CA LEU A 262 -79.30 -53.08 -39.65
C LEU A 262 -79.20 -52.11 -38.47
N LEU A 263 -80.07 -52.25 -37.46
CA LEU A 263 -80.03 -51.42 -36.26
C LEU A 263 -78.76 -51.67 -35.45
N ASN A 264 -78.37 -52.94 -35.27
CA ASN A 264 -77.11 -53.28 -34.60
C ASN A 264 -75.90 -52.78 -35.41
N ASP A 265 -75.96 -52.78 -36.73
CA ASP A 265 -74.92 -52.19 -37.58
C ASP A 265 -74.86 -50.66 -37.47
N LEU A 266 -76.00 -49.98 -37.34
CA LEU A 266 -76.04 -48.54 -37.08
C LEU A 266 -75.52 -48.20 -35.69
N ILE A 267 -75.93 -48.95 -34.66
CA ILE A 267 -75.39 -48.79 -33.29
C ILE A 267 -73.89 -49.03 -33.30
N ARG A 268 -73.41 -50.08 -33.97
CA ARG A 268 -71.98 -50.35 -34.12
C ARG A 268 -71.26 -49.22 -34.86
N LYS A 269 -71.85 -48.66 -35.92
CA LYS A 269 -71.29 -47.50 -36.62
C LYS A 269 -71.27 -46.26 -35.72
N GLU A 270 -72.33 -46.01 -34.97
CA GLU A 270 -72.43 -44.90 -34.02
C GLU A 270 -71.42 -45.04 -32.87
N GLU A 271 -71.23 -46.24 -32.32
CA GLU A 271 -70.20 -46.54 -31.33
C GLU A 271 -68.78 -46.33 -31.90
N MET A 272 -68.55 -46.71 -33.15
CA MET A 272 -67.29 -46.45 -33.85
C MET A 272 -67.10 -44.95 -34.10
N GLU A 273 -68.13 -44.23 -34.51
CA GLU A 273 -68.11 -42.78 -34.72
C GLU A 273 -67.89 -42.03 -33.40
N PHE A 274 -68.52 -42.47 -32.31
CA PHE A 274 -68.31 -41.93 -30.97
C PHE A 274 -66.89 -42.19 -30.46
N SER A 275 -66.34 -43.38 -30.74
CA SER A 275 -64.94 -43.72 -30.43
C SER A 275 -63.98 -42.84 -31.24
N CYS A 276 -64.26 -42.62 -32.52
CA CYS A 276 -63.50 -41.71 -33.38
C CYS A 276 -63.58 -40.26 -32.90
N PHE A 277 -64.76 -39.79 -32.47
CA PHE A 277 -64.95 -38.45 -31.92
C PHE A 277 -64.21 -38.28 -30.58
N SER A 278 -64.29 -39.29 -29.70
CA SER A 278 -63.55 -39.32 -28.44
C SER A 278 -62.04 -39.26 -28.70
N TYR A 279 -61.54 -40.04 -29.65
CA TYR A 279 -60.15 -39.99 -30.06
C TYR A 279 -59.76 -38.62 -30.66
N ALA A 280 -60.60 -38.03 -31.50
CA ALA A 280 -60.36 -36.70 -32.07
C ALA A 280 -60.33 -35.60 -31.00
N THR A 281 -61.19 -35.68 -29.98
CA THR A 281 -61.19 -34.73 -28.85
C THR A 281 -59.97 -34.91 -27.96
N GLU A 282 -59.53 -36.15 -27.70
CA GLU A 282 -58.25 -36.42 -27.01
C GLU A 282 -57.06 -35.87 -27.79
N LEU A 283 -57.02 -36.09 -29.11
CA LEU A 283 -55.96 -35.59 -29.98
C LEU A 283 -55.93 -34.05 -29.99
N ASN A 284 -57.09 -33.40 -30.03
CA ASN A 284 -57.17 -31.93 -29.92
C ASN A 284 -56.68 -31.44 -28.56
N ARG A 285 -57.05 -32.12 -27.46
CA ARG A 285 -56.54 -31.78 -26.12
C ARG A 285 -55.03 -31.90 -26.04
N ASP A 286 -54.47 -32.93 -26.65
CA ASP A 286 -53.02 -33.11 -26.68
C ASP A 286 -52.33 -32.11 -27.61
N MET A 287 -52.98 -31.71 -28.71
CA MET A 287 -52.54 -30.61 -29.56
C MET A 287 -52.49 -29.28 -28.80
N GLU A 288 -53.52 -28.95 -28.01
CA GLU A 288 -53.55 -27.76 -27.15
C GLU A 288 -52.43 -27.78 -26.11
N LYS A 289 -52.18 -28.92 -25.46
CA LYS A 289 -51.04 -29.07 -24.53
C LYS A 289 -49.70 -28.86 -25.23
N MET A 290 -49.53 -29.37 -26.45
CA MET A 290 -48.31 -29.15 -27.23
C MET A 290 -48.17 -27.67 -27.61
N GLN A 291 -49.26 -27.01 -27.99
CA GLN A 291 -49.28 -25.58 -28.29
C GLN A 291 -48.85 -24.75 -27.07
N GLN A 292 -49.43 -25.01 -25.90
CA GLN A 292 -49.05 -24.36 -24.64
C GLN A 292 -47.58 -24.60 -24.28
N ARG A 293 -47.06 -25.81 -24.54
CA ARG A 293 -45.65 -26.12 -24.33
C ARG A 293 -44.74 -25.37 -25.31
N ILE A 294 -45.15 -25.22 -26.57
CA ILE A 294 -44.43 -24.42 -27.56
C ILE A 294 -44.39 -22.95 -27.12
N GLU A 295 -45.53 -22.39 -26.70
CA GLU A 295 -45.61 -21.02 -26.19
C GLU A 295 -44.73 -20.82 -24.95
N GLY A 296 -44.75 -21.76 -24.02
CA GLY A 296 -43.88 -21.75 -22.83
C GLY A 296 -42.39 -21.78 -23.20
N LEU A 297 -41.99 -22.64 -24.14
CA LEU A 297 -40.62 -22.71 -24.64
C LEU A 297 -40.22 -21.42 -25.38
N GLN A 298 -41.11 -20.83 -26.18
CA GLN A 298 -40.86 -19.56 -26.85
C GLN A 298 -40.66 -18.42 -25.85
N ALA A 299 -41.47 -18.37 -24.78
CA ALA A 299 -41.30 -17.41 -23.69
C ALA A 299 -39.97 -17.59 -22.96
N GLU A 300 -39.55 -18.83 -22.70
CA GLU A 300 -38.26 -19.14 -22.08
C GLU A 300 -37.09 -18.72 -22.98
N ILE A 301 -37.16 -19.00 -24.29
CA ILE A 301 -36.17 -18.55 -25.27
C ILE A 301 -36.08 -17.01 -25.28
N MET A 302 -37.21 -16.29 -25.31
CA MET A 302 -37.20 -14.83 -25.26
C MET A 302 -36.59 -14.29 -23.97
N ALA A 303 -36.87 -14.91 -22.83
CA ALA A 303 -36.30 -14.52 -21.54
C ALA A 303 -34.78 -14.74 -21.51
N LEU A 304 -34.30 -15.89 -22.00
CA LEU A 304 -32.88 -16.21 -22.10
C LEU A 304 -32.14 -15.27 -23.06
N SER A 305 -32.72 -14.98 -24.22
CA SER A 305 -32.13 -14.01 -25.18
C SER A 305 -32.00 -12.62 -24.55
N LYS A 306 -33.02 -12.15 -23.81
CA LYS A 306 -32.97 -10.86 -23.14
C LYS A 306 -31.93 -10.83 -22.01
N ASP A 307 -31.81 -11.90 -21.23
CA ASP A 307 -30.77 -12.03 -20.20
C ASP A 307 -29.37 -12.06 -20.83
N GLN A 308 -29.20 -12.73 -21.97
CA GLN A 308 -27.96 -12.73 -22.73
C GLN A 308 -27.59 -11.33 -23.22
N GLU A 309 -28.52 -10.59 -23.84
CA GLU A 309 -28.29 -9.20 -24.28
C GLU A 309 -27.92 -8.27 -23.10
N HIS A 310 -28.55 -8.44 -21.94
CA HIS A 310 -28.20 -7.70 -20.73
C HIS A 310 -26.80 -8.04 -20.23
N LYS A 311 -26.41 -9.32 -20.24
CA LYS A 311 -25.05 -9.74 -19.87
C LYS A 311 -24.01 -9.23 -20.85
N GLU A 312 -24.27 -9.32 -22.15
CA GLU A 312 -23.37 -8.82 -23.20
C GLU A 312 -23.18 -7.30 -23.09
N SER A 313 -24.26 -6.55 -22.91
CA SER A 313 -24.18 -5.09 -22.73
C SER A 313 -23.46 -4.69 -21.44
N SER A 314 -23.66 -5.42 -20.34
CA SER A 314 -22.90 -5.23 -19.09
C SER A 314 -21.41 -5.54 -19.29
N ASN A 315 -21.08 -6.66 -19.93
CA ASN A 315 -19.70 -7.05 -20.21
C ASN A 315 -19.00 -6.02 -21.11
N LEU A 316 -19.69 -5.49 -22.11
CA LEU A 316 -19.15 -4.47 -23.02
C LEU A 316 -18.88 -3.14 -22.28
N ARG A 317 -19.72 -2.77 -21.30
CA ARG A 317 -19.44 -1.62 -20.42
C ARG A 317 -18.19 -1.85 -19.57
N VAL A 318 -18.08 -3.01 -18.93
CA VAL A 318 -16.91 -3.37 -18.11
C VAL A 318 -15.63 -3.40 -18.96
N LEU A 319 -15.69 -3.95 -20.17
CA LEU A 319 -14.56 -3.96 -21.10
C LEU A 319 -14.13 -2.54 -21.46
N LYS A 320 -15.06 -1.64 -21.78
CA LYS A 320 -14.75 -0.23 -22.05
C LYS A 320 -14.12 0.48 -20.85
N GLU A 321 -14.61 0.23 -19.64
CA GLU A 321 -14.02 0.79 -18.42
C GLU A 321 -12.60 0.26 -18.18
N LEU A 322 -12.35 -1.02 -18.46
CA LEU A 322 -11.02 -1.62 -18.35
C LEU A 322 -10.07 -1.10 -19.43
N GLU A 323 -10.54 -0.93 -20.66
CA GLU A 323 -9.77 -0.31 -21.75
C GLU A 323 -9.39 1.13 -21.41
N GLN A 324 -10.32 1.91 -20.86
CA GLN A 324 -10.04 3.28 -20.43
C GLN A 324 -9.01 3.33 -19.29
N LYS A 325 -9.15 2.47 -18.28
CA LYS A 325 -8.15 2.38 -17.20
C LYS A 325 -6.79 1.93 -17.73
N LEU A 326 -6.76 1.02 -18.70
CA LEU A 326 -5.53 0.61 -19.35
C LEU A 326 -4.88 1.79 -20.07
N THR A 327 -5.64 2.56 -20.86
CA THR A 327 -5.09 3.73 -21.55
C THR A 327 -4.57 4.78 -20.57
N GLU A 328 -5.34 5.11 -19.52
CA GLU A 328 -4.93 6.07 -18.48
C GLU A 328 -3.64 5.62 -17.78
N THR A 329 -3.56 4.36 -17.33
CA THR A 329 -2.36 3.84 -16.66
C THR A 329 -1.16 3.75 -17.60
N THR A 330 -1.35 3.46 -18.89
CA THR A 330 -0.26 3.49 -19.87
C THR A 330 0.25 4.91 -20.13
N GLU A 331 -0.63 5.90 -20.19
CA GLU A 331 -0.25 7.32 -20.31
C GLU A 331 0.53 7.81 -19.09
N GLU A 332 0.08 7.44 -17.89
CA GLU A 332 0.81 7.74 -16.64
C GLU A 332 2.20 7.09 -16.62
N ALA A 333 2.29 5.80 -16.99
CA ALA A 333 3.56 5.08 -17.07
C ALA A 333 4.53 5.71 -18.08
N ASN A 334 4.03 6.08 -19.27
CA ASN A 334 4.81 6.81 -20.27
C ASN A 334 5.29 8.16 -19.72
N GLY A 335 4.43 8.89 -19.01
CA GLY A 335 4.80 10.16 -18.36
C GLY A 335 5.89 10.00 -17.31
N TYR A 336 5.88 8.91 -16.52
CA TYR A 336 6.97 8.60 -15.59
C TYR A 336 8.26 8.21 -16.30
N GLU A 337 8.17 7.45 -17.39
CA GLU A 337 9.34 7.07 -18.19
C GLU A 337 10.00 8.30 -18.82
N ASP A 338 9.22 9.23 -19.35
CA ASP A 338 9.74 10.48 -19.93
C ASP A 338 10.42 11.36 -18.88
N LYS A 339 9.81 11.52 -17.69
CA LYS A 339 10.45 12.20 -16.56
C LYS A 339 11.75 11.53 -16.12
N CYS A 340 11.81 10.20 -16.16
CA CYS A 340 13.02 9.44 -15.85
C CYS A 340 14.10 9.68 -16.90
N LYS A 341 13.74 9.69 -18.20
CA LYS A 341 14.65 10.02 -19.31
C LYS A 341 15.19 11.45 -19.18
N GLU A 342 14.35 12.43 -18.85
CA GLU A 342 14.77 13.81 -18.61
C GLU A 342 15.74 13.91 -17.42
N SER A 343 15.39 13.29 -16.29
CA SER A 343 16.25 13.26 -15.10
C SER A 343 17.59 12.58 -15.38
N SER A 344 17.60 11.49 -16.16
CA SER A 344 18.81 10.80 -16.58
C SER A 344 19.68 11.65 -17.51
N LYS A 345 19.08 12.46 -18.39
CA LYS A 345 19.81 13.42 -19.23
C LYS A 345 20.47 14.51 -18.39
N LEU A 346 19.73 15.10 -17.44
CA LEU A 346 20.26 16.10 -16.51
C LEU A 346 21.42 15.53 -15.67
N LEU A 347 21.26 14.30 -15.18
CA LEU A 347 22.30 13.62 -14.41
C LEU A 347 23.54 13.32 -15.27
N GLY A 348 23.36 12.95 -16.54
CA GLY A 348 24.45 12.79 -17.51
C GLY A 348 25.20 14.10 -17.79
N GLN A 349 24.48 15.21 -17.92
CA GLN A 349 25.08 16.54 -18.06
C GLN A 349 25.88 16.91 -16.81
N LEU A 350 25.30 16.72 -15.62
CA LEU A 350 25.96 17.00 -14.34
C LEU A 350 27.26 16.22 -14.17
N LYS A 351 27.28 14.93 -14.57
CA LYS A 351 28.51 14.12 -14.58
C LYS A 351 29.56 14.71 -15.50
N SER A 352 29.17 15.12 -16.71
CA SER A 352 30.09 15.70 -17.71
C SER A 352 30.67 17.04 -17.22
N ASP A 353 29.83 17.91 -16.66
CA ASP A 353 30.24 19.19 -16.09
C ASP A 353 31.17 18.98 -14.88
N MET A 354 30.89 17.96 -14.08
CA MET A 354 31.72 17.58 -12.94
C MET A 354 33.09 17.05 -13.36
N GLU A 355 33.15 16.23 -14.42
CA GLU A 355 34.41 15.80 -15.02
C GLU A 355 35.23 16.98 -15.55
N ALA A 356 34.58 17.98 -16.14
CA ALA A 356 35.24 19.21 -16.60
C ALA A 356 35.81 20.02 -15.41
N LEU A 357 35.01 20.24 -14.36
CA LEU A 357 35.43 20.95 -13.14
C LEU A 357 36.59 20.25 -12.42
N LEU A 358 36.58 18.92 -12.33
CA LEU A 358 37.66 18.15 -11.72
C LEU A 358 38.98 18.34 -12.48
N LYS A 359 38.92 18.41 -13.82
CA LYS A 359 40.09 18.69 -14.68
C LYS A 359 40.58 20.13 -14.49
N GLU A 360 39.68 21.10 -14.47
CA GLU A 360 40.03 22.53 -14.36
C GLU A 360 40.61 22.88 -12.98
N MET A 361 40.06 22.31 -11.90
CA MET A 361 40.49 22.56 -10.52
C MET A 361 41.74 21.77 -10.11
N ASN A 362 42.28 20.91 -10.99
CA ASN A 362 43.36 19.96 -10.69
C ASN A 362 43.10 19.20 -9.37
N CYS A 363 41.90 18.63 -9.24
CA CYS A 363 41.50 17.87 -8.06
C CYS A 363 42.25 16.53 -7.98
N ASP A 364 42.73 16.18 -6.79
CA ASP A 364 43.55 14.98 -6.58
C ASP A 364 42.67 13.72 -6.48
N THR A 365 42.32 13.16 -7.65
CA THR A 365 41.39 12.02 -7.82
C THR A 365 41.97 10.66 -7.40
N THR A 366 43.27 10.60 -7.11
CA THR A 366 44.03 9.40 -6.76
C THR A 366 43.45 8.62 -5.56
N LYS A 367 42.89 9.32 -4.58
CA LYS A 367 42.27 8.71 -3.38
C LYS A 367 40.93 8.05 -3.65
N ILE A 368 40.18 8.56 -4.63
CA ILE A 368 38.86 8.04 -5.04
C ILE A 368 39.08 6.88 -6.02
N MET A 369 39.99 7.04 -6.99
CA MET A 369 40.39 5.96 -7.91
C MET A 369 40.89 4.70 -7.18
N LYS A 370 41.70 4.84 -6.12
CA LYS A 370 42.15 3.71 -5.29
C LYS A 370 41.02 2.94 -4.59
N LYS A 371 39.87 3.57 -4.36
CA LYS A 371 38.71 2.96 -3.69
C LYS A 371 37.67 2.39 -4.68
N LEU A 372 37.63 2.88 -5.91
CA LEU A 372 36.60 2.52 -6.91
C LEU A 372 37.10 1.59 -8.03
N GLY A 373 38.40 1.32 -8.13
CA GLY A 373 38.97 0.45 -9.17
C GLY A 373 39.28 1.20 -10.48
N GLU A 374 39.97 0.52 -11.39
CA GLU A 374 40.72 1.11 -12.54
C GLU A 374 39.90 1.96 -13.54
N LYS A 375 38.56 1.90 -13.52
CA LYS A 375 37.70 2.77 -14.31
C LYS A 375 37.27 3.98 -13.48
N GLY A 376 38.09 5.02 -13.45
CA GLY A 376 37.81 6.28 -12.75
C GLY A 376 36.69 7.14 -13.36
N GLU A 377 35.65 6.51 -13.90
CA GLU A 377 34.48 7.17 -14.49
C GLU A 377 33.48 7.59 -13.40
N ILE A 378 32.80 8.71 -13.61
CA ILE A 378 31.76 9.19 -12.71
C ILE A 378 30.46 8.40 -12.96
N THR A 379 30.07 7.56 -12.00
CA THR A 379 28.85 6.75 -11.98
C THR A 379 27.84 7.28 -10.96
N ASP A 380 26.55 6.96 -11.08
CA ASP A 380 25.50 7.54 -10.22
C ASP A 380 25.71 7.30 -8.72
N LEU A 381 26.36 6.19 -8.36
CA LEU A 381 26.70 5.87 -6.98
C LEU A 381 27.91 6.66 -6.44
N ASN A 382 28.78 7.16 -7.32
CA ASN A 382 30.04 7.80 -6.93
C ASN A 382 30.04 9.34 -7.12
N VAL A 383 29.06 9.90 -7.85
CA VAL A 383 28.89 11.35 -8.09
C VAL A 383 29.02 12.17 -6.79
N MET A 384 28.37 11.73 -5.71
CA MET A 384 28.42 12.42 -4.42
C MET A 384 29.83 12.47 -3.81
N GLN A 385 30.65 11.43 -4.03
CA GLN A 385 32.02 11.39 -3.52
C GLN A 385 32.92 12.36 -4.29
N PHE A 386 32.68 12.52 -5.59
CA PHE A 386 33.35 13.53 -6.40
C PHE A 386 32.96 14.94 -5.98
N PHE A 387 31.68 15.21 -5.65
CA PHE A 387 31.24 16.51 -5.14
C PHE A 387 31.99 16.91 -3.86
N GLY A 388 32.15 15.98 -2.92
CA GLY A 388 32.95 16.23 -1.71
C GLY A 388 34.42 16.57 -2.00
N LEU A 389 34.99 16.05 -3.09
CA LEU A 389 36.37 16.37 -3.51
C LEU A 389 36.47 17.80 -4.07
N VAL A 390 35.54 18.19 -4.94
CA VAL A 390 35.46 19.55 -5.49
C VAL A 390 35.16 20.55 -4.37
N GLU A 391 34.25 20.23 -3.46
CA GLU A 391 33.96 21.08 -2.29
C GLU A 391 35.22 21.29 -1.44
N LYS A 392 35.98 20.23 -1.16
CA LYS A 392 37.23 20.34 -0.41
C LYS A 392 38.24 21.23 -1.13
N LYS A 393 38.41 21.04 -2.45
CA LYS A 393 39.36 21.82 -3.24
C LYS A 393 38.95 23.29 -3.35
N SER A 394 37.64 23.56 -3.52
CA SER A 394 37.07 24.90 -3.51
C SER A 394 37.32 25.60 -2.17
N LYS A 395 37.09 24.91 -1.04
CA LYS A 395 37.42 25.43 0.30
C LYS A 395 38.92 25.74 0.44
N GLU A 396 39.81 24.89 -0.06
CA GLU A 396 41.26 25.15 -0.04
C GLU A 396 41.64 26.38 -0.88
N LEU A 397 41.05 26.56 -2.07
CA LEU A 397 41.29 27.71 -2.95
C LEU A 397 40.75 29.01 -2.33
N LEU A 398 39.52 28.99 -1.82
CA LEU A 398 38.93 30.12 -1.09
C LEU A 398 39.76 30.50 0.13
N MET A 399 40.30 29.52 0.86
CA MET A 399 41.20 29.77 1.98
C MET A 399 42.49 30.46 1.51
N LYS A 400 43.11 29.99 0.43
CA LYS A 400 44.30 30.65 -0.14
C LYS A 400 44.01 32.08 -0.61
N GLU A 401 42.87 32.29 -1.27
CA GLU A 401 42.44 33.63 -1.69
C GLU A 401 42.19 34.55 -0.49
N SER A 402 41.57 34.06 0.58
CA SER A 402 41.36 34.83 1.80
C SER A 402 42.67 35.30 2.44
N ILE A 403 43.68 34.42 2.45
CA ILE A 403 45.02 34.74 2.95
C ILE A 403 45.70 35.75 2.03
N LEU A 404 45.61 35.57 0.70
CA LEU A 404 46.17 36.53 -0.26
C LEU A 404 45.51 37.91 -0.14
N ARG A 405 44.18 38.00 -0.01
CA ARG A 405 43.48 39.27 0.22
C ARG A 405 43.89 39.91 1.53
N TYR A 406 44.09 39.13 2.59
CA TYR A 406 44.58 39.63 3.88
C TYR A 406 46.00 40.21 3.75
N VAL A 407 46.91 39.51 3.07
CA VAL A 407 48.29 39.96 2.84
C VAL A 407 48.33 41.18 1.90
N SER A 408 47.52 41.22 0.84
CA SER A 408 47.44 42.38 -0.06
C SER A 408 46.75 43.61 0.56
N SER A 409 46.07 43.44 1.70
CA SER A 409 45.42 44.54 2.44
C SER A 409 46.36 45.20 3.46
N GLU A 410 47.55 44.64 3.71
CA GLU A 410 48.60 45.32 4.50
C GLU A 410 49.25 46.50 3.73
N ASP A 411 49.08 46.58 2.40
CA ASP A 411 49.65 47.65 1.56
C ASP A 411 48.67 48.80 1.22
N LEU A 412 47.38 48.71 1.60
CA LEU A 412 46.42 49.80 1.38
C LEU A 412 45.39 49.85 2.51
N GLU A 413 45.47 50.89 3.35
CA GLU A 413 44.45 51.22 4.35
C GLU A 413 43.07 51.34 3.68
N SER A 414 42.22 50.30 3.79
CA SER A 414 40.82 50.40 3.41
C SER A 414 39.91 49.75 4.45
N THR A 415 38.95 50.55 4.89
CA THR A 415 38.01 50.31 5.98
C THR A 415 36.82 49.50 5.48
N GLN A 416 36.97 48.19 5.28
CA GLN A 416 35.80 47.30 5.19
C GLN A 416 35.98 46.02 6.03
N PRO A 417 34.94 45.58 6.76
CA PRO A 417 35.02 44.35 7.53
C PRO A 417 35.14 43.16 6.58
N PHE A 418 36.20 42.37 6.77
CA PHE A 418 36.39 41.14 6.01
C PHE A 418 35.26 40.14 6.31
N VAL A 419 34.38 39.91 5.33
CA VAL A 419 33.37 38.86 5.39
C VAL A 419 33.96 37.59 4.78
N SER A 420 34.10 36.53 5.58
CA SER A 420 34.65 35.25 5.13
C SER A 420 33.71 34.61 4.09
N PRO A 421 34.18 34.30 2.87
CA PRO A 421 33.37 33.64 1.83
C PRO A 421 32.84 32.25 2.22
N LEU A 422 33.39 31.66 3.29
CA LEU A 422 33.04 30.31 3.76
C LEU A 422 31.71 30.24 4.54
N LEU A 423 31.12 31.38 4.94
CA LEU A 423 29.93 31.41 5.80
C LEU A 423 28.59 31.52 5.04
N GLY A 424 28.58 31.79 3.73
CA GLY A 424 27.35 32.12 2.98
C GLY A 424 26.54 30.93 2.44
N GLY A 425 27.00 29.68 2.60
CA GLY A 425 26.44 28.53 1.88
C GLY A 425 25.23 27.83 2.51
N SER A 426 24.84 28.17 3.74
CA SER A 426 23.84 27.41 4.49
C SER A 426 22.38 27.77 4.17
N GLU A 427 22.11 28.80 3.37
CA GLU A 427 20.77 29.31 3.08
C GLU A 427 20.09 28.67 1.85
N LEU A 428 20.76 27.75 1.13
CA LEU A 428 20.27 27.21 -0.16
C LEU A 428 19.61 25.81 -0.08
N VAL A 429 19.51 25.19 1.08
CA VAL A 429 18.84 23.89 1.23
C VAL A 429 17.38 24.12 1.63
N GLY A 430 16.51 24.25 0.63
CA GLY A 430 15.06 24.27 0.84
C GLY A 430 14.59 22.97 1.48
N VAL A 431 13.92 23.09 2.63
CA VAL A 431 13.21 22.01 3.32
C VAL A 431 12.05 21.57 2.41
N MET A 432 12.05 20.30 2.00
CA MET A 432 10.88 19.72 1.32
C MET A 432 9.85 19.31 2.37
N ASP A 433 8.66 19.87 2.26
CA ASP A 433 7.49 19.55 3.08
C ASP A 433 7.04 18.10 2.81
N GLN A 434 6.99 17.30 3.88
CA GLN A 434 6.57 15.90 3.86
C GLN A 434 5.20 15.72 4.54
N GLU A 435 4.31 16.69 4.38
CA GLU A 435 2.95 16.68 4.95
C GLU A 435 1.88 16.46 3.88
N GLN A 436 1.92 15.33 3.18
CA GLN A 436 0.77 14.88 2.39
C GLN A 436 0.87 13.38 2.07
N LEU A 437 0.80 12.50 3.07
CA LEU A 437 0.56 11.06 2.87
C LEU A 437 0.29 10.39 4.22
N CYS A 438 -0.91 10.57 4.79
CA CYS A 438 -1.50 9.63 5.75
C CYS A 438 -2.99 9.96 5.96
N LEU A 439 -3.88 9.12 5.40
CA LEU A 439 -5.29 9.08 5.81
C LEU A 439 -5.43 8.20 7.06
N PRO A 440 -6.27 8.57 8.05
CA PRO A 440 -6.43 7.81 9.28
C PRO A 440 -7.28 6.54 9.07
N PRO A 441 -7.04 5.46 9.84
CA PRO A 441 -7.78 4.20 9.70
C PRO A 441 -9.14 4.26 10.43
N PRO A 442 -10.21 3.65 9.88
CA PRO A 442 -11.52 3.61 10.54
C PRO A 442 -11.57 2.52 11.62
N ALA A 443 -12.25 2.84 12.73
CA ALA A 443 -12.61 1.89 13.78
C ALA A 443 -13.84 1.06 13.34
N LEU A 444 -13.78 -0.26 13.51
CA LEU A 444 -14.80 -1.19 13.03
C LEU A 444 -15.18 -2.15 14.16
N ASP A 445 -16.33 -1.90 14.80
CA ASP A 445 -16.89 -2.75 15.88
C ASP A 445 -18.36 -3.17 15.59
N GLY A 446 -18.89 -2.88 14.40
CA GLY A 446 -20.31 -3.10 14.06
C GLY A 446 -20.62 -4.28 13.12
N ALA A 447 -19.62 -4.86 12.46
CA ALA A 447 -19.81 -5.67 11.25
C ALA A 447 -20.23 -7.14 11.48
N ILE A 448 -20.79 -7.50 12.63
CA ILE A 448 -20.90 -8.91 13.05
C ILE A 448 -22.28 -9.52 12.76
N ASP A 449 -23.35 -8.74 12.62
CA ASP A 449 -24.71 -9.30 12.68
C ASP A 449 -25.41 -9.55 11.32
N ALA A 450 -24.83 -9.16 10.19
CA ALA A 450 -25.50 -9.29 8.88
C ALA A 450 -25.24 -10.61 8.12
N ILE A 451 -24.32 -11.45 8.60
CA ILE A 451 -23.84 -12.66 7.88
C ILE A 451 -24.58 -13.94 8.32
N THR A 452 -25.42 -13.86 9.36
CA THR A 452 -26.12 -15.01 9.93
C THR A 452 -27.36 -15.48 9.15
N ASP A 453 -27.88 -14.69 8.20
CA ASP A 453 -29.21 -14.92 7.61
C ASP A 453 -29.24 -15.55 6.19
N VAL A 454 -28.13 -16.09 5.67
CA VAL A 454 -28.12 -16.67 4.31
C VAL A 454 -27.93 -18.19 4.33
N GLU A 455 -29.02 -18.93 4.08
CA GLU A 455 -29.12 -20.40 4.09
C GLU A 455 -28.52 -21.12 2.85
N VAL A 456 -28.04 -20.39 1.83
CA VAL A 456 -27.53 -20.98 0.57
C VAL A 456 -25.99 -20.90 0.51
N PRO A 457 -25.28 -21.92 -0.02
CA PRO A 457 -23.83 -21.86 -0.17
C PRO A 457 -23.41 -20.75 -1.14
N LEU A 458 -22.77 -19.70 -0.63
CA LEU A 458 -22.28 -18.57 -1.41
C LEU A 458 -20.97 -18.92 -2.12
N GLU A 459 -20.84 -18.53 -3.40
CA GLU A 459 -19.57 -18.61 -4.13
C GLU A 459 -18.54 -17.60 -3.58
N HIS A 460 -17.24 -17.88 -3.78
CA HIS A 460 -16.15 -17.04 -3.27
C HIS A 460 -16.25 -15.56 -3.72
N GLY A 461 -16.73 -15.30 -4.95
CA GLY A 461 -16.95 -13.94 -5.44
C GLY A 461 -18.07 -13.22 -4.68
N GLN A 462 -19.15 -13.93 -4.38
CA GLN A 462 -20.31 -13.40 -3.66
C GLN A 462 -19.99 -13.13 -2.18
N LEU A 463 -19.19 -14.00 -1.55
CA LEU A 463 -18.70 -13.81 -0.17
C LEU A 463 -17.82 -12.56 -0.06
N ARG A 464 -16.93 -12.34 -1.03
CA ARG A 464 -16.07 -11.16 -1.09
C ARG A 464 -16.89 -9.88 -1.27
N GLN A 465 -17.92 -9.92 -2.11
CA GLN A 465 -18.77 -8.77 -2.38
C GLN A 465 -19.66 -8.40 -1.18
N LEU A 466 -20.18 -9.38 -0.45
CA LEU A 466 -20.94 -9.17 0.79
C LEU A 466 -20.10 -8.49 1.87
N VAL A 467 -18.85 -8.94 2.05
CA VAL A 467 -17.90 -8.33 3.01
C VAL A 467 -17.57 -6.89 2.60
N LEU A 468 -17.30 -6.63 1.32
CA LEU A 468 -17.01 -5.28 0.82
C LEU A 468 -18.22 -4.33 0.96
N GLN A 469 -19.44 -4.81 0.68
CA GLN A 469 -20.67 -4.01 0.85
C GLN A 469 -21.00 -3.72 2.32
N SER A 470 -20.68 -4.64 3.24
CA SER A 470 -20.79 -4.34 4.68
C SER A 470 -19.78 -3.28 5.13
N PHE A 471 -18.57 -3.29 4.57
CA PHE A 471 -17.56 -2.24 4.81
C PHE A 471 -18.01 -0.87 4.29
N GLU A 472 -18.64 -0.79 3.12
CA GLU A 472 -19.13 0.46 2.54
C GLU A 472 -20.33 1.06 3.29
N LYS A 473 -21.28 0.22 3.74
CA LYS A 473 -22.42 0.67 4.56
C LYS A 473 -21.99 1.24 5.93
N GLU A 474 -20.94 0.69 6.52
CA GLU A 474 -20.41 1.19 7.79
C GLU A 474 -19.66 2.54 7.65
N LEU A 475 -18.97 2.76 6.54
CA LEU A 475 -18.40 4.09 6.23
C LEU A 475 -19.49 5.16 6.11
N GLY A 476 -20.65 4.82 5.53
CA GLY A 476 -21.81 5.71 5.45
C GLY A 476 -22.40 6.06 6.82
N ASN A 477 -22.48 5.09 7.75
CA ASN A 477 -23.06 5.31 9.08
C ASN A 477 -22.13 6.05 10.05
N ALA A 478 -20.81 5.88 9.94
CA ALA A 478 -19.82 6.60 10.75
C ALA A 478 -19.87 8.12 10.54
N THR A 479 -20.14 8.59 9.32
CA THR A 479 -20.27 10.03 9.01
C THR A 479 -21.54 10.68 9.58
N GLY A 480 -22.58 9.89 9.89
CA GLY A 480 -23.82 10.38 10.52
C GLY A 480 -23.70 10.61 12.03
N VAL A 481 -22.81 9.88 12.72
CA VAL A 481 -22.64 9.97 14.18
C VAL A 481 -21.85 11.22 14.59
N ASP A 482 -20.91 11.68 13.75
CA ASP A 482 -20.14 12.91 14.01
C ASP A 482 -20.97 14.20 13.89
N LYS A 483 -22.02 14.22 13.05
CA LYS A 483 -22.97 15.35 12.99
C LYS A 483 -23.84 15.47 14.24
N LYS A 484 -24.11 14.36 14.95
CA LYS A 484 -24.95 14.35 16.15
C LYS A 484 -24.17 14.78 17.41
N ARG A 485 -22.85 14.56 17.46
CA ARG A 485 -21.97 15.02 18.55
C ARG A 485 -21.62 16.51 18.51
N ARG A 486 -21.65 17.16 17.34
CA ARG A 486 -21.45 18.63 17.26
C ARG A 486 -22.64 19.43 17.81
N ASN A 487 -23.85 18.89 17.78
CA ASN A 487 -25.05 19.60 18.24
C ASN A 487 -25.31 19.47 19.76
N SER A 488 -24.49 18.74 20.51
CA SER A 488 -24.67 18.53 21.95
C SER A 488 -23.61 19.22 22.81
N VAL A 489 -22.77 20.08 22.22
CA VAL A 489 -21.71 20.82 22.93
C VAL A 489 -22.06 22.31 23.10
N ASP A 490 -23.13 22.78 22.45
CA ASP A 490 -23.69 24.13 22.66
C ASP A 490 -25.06 24.04 23.38
N VAL A 491 -25.06 23.72 24.68
CA VAL A 491 -26.13 24.08 25.65
C VAL A 491 -25.49 24.37 27.01
#